data_AF-A0A0F2S7A2-F1
#
_entry.id   AF-A0A0F2S7A2-F1
#
_cell.length_a   1.000
_cell.length_b   1.000
_cell.length_c   1.000
_cell.angle_alpha   90.00
_cell.angle_beta   90.00
_cell.angle_gamma   90.00
#
_symmetry.space_group_name_H-M   'P 1'
#
loop_
_entity.id
_entity.type
_entity.pdbx_description
1 polymer ?
#
loop_
_entity_poly.entity_id
_entity_poly.type
_entity_poly.pdbx_seq_one_letter_code
_entity_poly.pdbx_strand_id
1 'polypeptide(L)'
;MQTAQVTPKVWDRILAARAGRSCLCCGDWETGERAAMTLYGSMIAAPGSPHVVAQIGQSLDGRVATVSGDAADVSGPDGLAHLHRMRALVDAVIVGVKTALQDDPRLTVRLVAGQNPARVVIDPSGRLPNDARLFADDGARRVVIQTVEKSRPAGVEVITLPRSQWISPAAIVAALRKLGLNHLLVEGGAITIARFIEADLLSRLHVAVAPLLIGAGPQGLTTQPIAKLAQARRPETQVYGLGSDVVFDCLMGTRAQAQVWPHAKQATALRHG
;
A
#
# COMPACT_ATOMS: atom_id res chain seq x y z
N MET A 1 -14.86 -14.78 7.33
CA MET A 1 -13.98 -14.53 6.16
C MET A 1 -14.82 -14.72 4.91
N GLN A 2 -14.88 -13.73 4.04
CA GLN A 2 -15.62 -13.81 2.76
C GLN A 2 -14.64 -14.06 1.62
N THR A 3 -14.98 -14.86 0.62
CA THR A 3 -14.12 -15.04 -0.56
C THR A 3 -14.41 -13.93 -1.56
N ALA A 4 -13.41 -13.13 -1.92
CA ALA A 4 -13.55 -12.08 -2.91
C ALA A 4 -13.40 -12.66 -4.33
N GLN A 5 -14.49 -12.64 -5.10
CA GLN A 5 -14.50 -13.12 -6.48
C GLN A 5 -14.46 -11.95 -7.45
N VAL A 6 -13.35 -11.80 -8.17
CA VAL A 6 -13.16 -10.72 -9.14
C VAL A 6 -13.40 -11.26 -10.55
N THR A 7 -14.67 -11.35 -10.94
CA THR A 7 -15.05 -11.69 -12.33
C THR A 7 -14.77 -10.49 -13.26
N PRO A 8 -14.67 -10.69 -14.59
CA PRO A 8 -14.47 -9.58 -15.54
C PRO A 8 -15.51 -8.47 -15.38
N LYS A 9 -16.80 -8.81 -15.25
CA LYS A 9 -17.88 -7.83 -15.04
C LYS A 9 -17.71 -7.01 -13.75
N VAL A 10 -17.25 -7.63 -12.66
CA VAL A 10 -16.97 -6.95 -11.38
C VAL A 10 -15.79 -6.01 -11.52
N TRP A 11 -14.73 -6.46 -12.19
CA TRP A 11 -13.53 -5.64 -12.38
C TRP A 11 -13.79 -4.43 -13.27
N ASP A 12 -14.50 -4.62 -14.39
CA ASP A 12 -14.91 -3.54 -15.28
C ASP A 12 -15.78 -2.51 -14.55
N ARG A 13 -16.70 -2.98 -13.69
CA ARG A 13 -17.53 -2.12 -12.84
C ARG A 13 -16.70 -1.28 -11.87
N ILE A 14 -15.72 -1.88 -11.21
CA ILE A 14 -14.80 -1.20 -10.29
C ILE A 14 -13.97 -0.14 -11.02
N LEU A 15 -13.41 -0.46 -12.19
CA LEU A 15 -12.65 0.49 -13.01
C LEU A 15 -13.55 1.64 -13.50
N ALA A 16 -14.77 1.34 -13.93
CA ALA A 16 -15.73 2.36 -14.34
C ALA A 16 -16.12 3.28 -13.16
N ALA A 17 -16.27 2.73 -11.95
CA ALA A 17 -16.50 3.51 -10.75
C ALA A 17 -15.30 4.41 -10.40
N ARG A 18 -14.07 3.88 -10.50
CA ARG A 18 -12.85 4.66 -10.27
C ARG A 18 -12.70 5.83 -11.24
N ALA A 19 -13.22 5.68 -12.46
CA ALA A 19 -13.26 6.71 -13.47
C ALA A 19 -14.50 7.64 -13.38
N GLY A 20 -15.33 7.49 -12.34
CA GLY A 20 -16.53 8.32 -12.15
C GLY A 20 -17.67 8.04 -13.14
N ARG A 21 -17.61 6.93 -13.89
CA ARG A 21 -18.62 6.57 -14.90
C ARG A 21 -19.75 5.70 -14.33
N SER A 22 -19.68 5.33 -13.05
CA SER A 22 -20.43 4.17 -12.54
C SER A 22 -20.52 4.15 -10.99
N CYS A 23 -21.67 3.77 -10.42
CA CYS A 23 -21.83 3.48 -8.98
C CYS A 23 -21.28 2.10 -8.60
N LEU A 24 -20.93 1.86 -7.33
CA LEU A 24 -20.64 0.51 -6.84
C LEU A 24 -21.88 -0.22 -6.28
N CYS A 25 -22.96 0.50 -5.96
CA CYS A 25 -24.14 -0.09 -5.32
C CYS A 25 -25.13 -0.74 -6.30
N CYS A 26 -25.08 -0.38 -7.58
CA CYS A 26 -26.08 -0.83 -8.54
C CYS A 26 -25.64 -2.10 -9.29
N GLY A 27 -26.56 -3.05 -9.48
CA GLY A 27 -26.36 -4.32 -10.19
C GLY A 27 -26.66 -5.55 -9.32
N ASP A 28 -26.92 -6.69 -9.97
CA ASP A 28 -27.12 -7.98 -9.31
C ASP A 28 -25.80 -8.73 -9.21
N TRP A 29 -25.29 -8.81 -7.98
CA TRP A 29 -23.97 -9.36 -7.67
C TRP A 29 -24.10 -10.59 -6.80
N GLU A 30 -23.28 -11.61 -7.04
CA GLU A 30 -23.18 -12.73 -6.11
C GLU A 30 -22.47 -12.31 -4.82
N THR A 31 -22.52 -13.15 -3.79
CA THR A 31 -21.89 -12.83 -2.50
C THR A 31 -20.38 -12.61 -2.61
N GLY A 32 -19.68 -13.44 -3.39
CA GLY A 32 -18.24 -13.26 -3.61
C GLY A 32 -17.90 -12.01 -4.43
N GLU A 33 -18.77 -11.67 -5.38
CA GLU A 33 -18.65 -10.45 -6.20
C GLU A 33 -18.86 -9.19 -5.36
N ARG A 34 -19.87 -9.17 -4.48
CA ARG A 34 -20.06 -8.08 -3.50
C ARG A 34 -18.87 -7.93 -2.56
N ALA A 35 -18.26 -9.03 -2.15
CA ALA A 35 -17.06 -9.00 -1.32
C ALA A 35 -15.90 -8.33 -2.06
N ALA A 36 -15.68 -8.66 -3.35
CA ALA A 36 -14.71 -7.99 -4.19
C ALA A 36 -15.02 -6.50 -4.42
N MET A 37 -16.27 -6.15 -4.70
CA MET A 37 -16.69 -4.74 -4.84
C MET A 37 -16.46 -3.95 -3.56
N THR A 38 -16.71 -4.54 -2.39
CA THR A 38 -16.42 -3.91 -1.11
C THR A 38 -14.91 -3.72 -0.91
N LEU A 39 -14.11 -4.78 -1.10
CA LEU A 39 -12.66 -4.77 -0.91
C LEU A 39 -11.97 -3.70 -1.76
N TYR A 40 -12.24 -3.66 -3.07
CA TYR A 40 -11.57 -2.72 -3.97
C TYR A 40 -12.28 -1.36 -4.03
N GLY A 41 -13.60 -1.34 -3.83
CA GLY A 41 -14.38 -0.10 -3.79
C GLY A 41 -14.02 0.80 -2.62
N SER A 42 -13.59 0.20 -1.50
CA SER A 42 -13.09 0.93 -0.33
C SER A 42 -11.78 1.70 -0.58
N MET A 43 -11.13 1.45 -1.72
CA MET A 43 -9.94 2.17 -2.21
C MET A 43 -10.28 3.33 -3.15
N ILE A 44 -11.55 3.47 -3.54
CA ILE A 44 -12.02 4.55 -4.41
C ILE A 44 -12.52 5.67 -3.51
N ALA A 45 -11.74 6.75 -3.38
CA ALA A 45 -12.14 7.91 -2.61
C ALA A 45 -12.88 8.93 -3.48
N ALA A 46 -13.70 9.76 -2.84
CA ALA A 46 -14.30 10.91 -3.50
C ALA A 46 -13.19 11.85 -4.01
N PRO A 47 -13.38 12.49 -5.19
CA PRO A 47 -12.43 13.47 -5.71
C PRO A 47 -12.03 14.52 -4.67
N GLY A 48 -10.74 14.84 -4.59
CA GLY A 48 -10.19 15.80 -3.63
C GLY A 48 -9.92 15.27 -2.21
N SER A 49 -10.31 14.02 -1.90
CA SER A 49 -9.96 13.41 -0.62
C SER A 49 -8.54 12.85 -0.61
N PRO A 50 -7.72 13.13 0.41
CA PRO A 50 -6.50 12.40 0.69
C PRO A 50 -6.73 10.90 0.75
N HIS A 51 -6.23 10.14 -0.23
CA HIS A 51 -6.34 8.68 -0.18
C HIS A 51 -4.96 8.04 -0.32
N VAL A 52 -4.33 7.81 0.83
CA VAL A 52 -3.09 7.03 0.90
C VAL A 52 -3.44 5.66 1.45
N VAL A 53 -3.08 4.64 0.70
CA VAL A 53 -3.23 3.23 1.05
C VAL A 53 -1.86 2.59 1.05
N ALA A 54 -1.66 1.55 1.85
CA ALA A 54 -0.44 0.77 1.82
C ALA A 54 -0.75 -0.72 1.65
N GLN A 55 0.20 -1.46 1.08
CA GLN A 55 0.09 -2.90 0.93
C GLN A 55 1.38 -3.60 1.39
N ILE A 56 1.22 -4.67 2.15
CA ILE A 56 2.29 -5.59 2.57
C ILE A 56 1.92 -6.99 2.14
N GLY A 57 2.84 -7.69 1.47
CA GLY A 57 2.69 -9.10 1.10
C GLY A 57 3.71 -9.90 1.90
N GLN A 58 3.26 -10.84 2.72
CA GLN A 58 4.11 -11.55 3.67
C GLN A 58 3.73 -13.03 3.82
N SER A 59 4.65 -13.81 4.37
CA SER A 59 4.41 -15.16 4.86
C SER A 59 3.52 -15.19 6.12
N LEU A 60 3.05 -16.38 6.51
CA LEU A 60 2.25 -16.60 7.73
C LEU A 60 2.98 -16.15 9.01
N ASP A 61 4.31 -16.26 9.04
CA ASP A 61 5.17 -15.82 10.13
C ASP A 61 5.68 -14.37 9.99
N GLY A 62 5.06 -13.59 9.09
CA GLY A 62 5.23 -12.14 9.01
C GLY A 62 6.52 -11.67 8.34
N ARG A 63 7.09 -12.48 7.43
CA ARG A 63 8.32 -12.17 6.70
C ARG A 63 8.03 -11.79 5.26
N VAL A 64 8.86 -10.91 4.71
CA VAL A 64 8.75 -10.43 3.31
C VAL A 64 9.86 -10.93 2.40
N ALA A 65 10.89 -11.54 2.97
CA ALA A 65 12.00 -12.15 2.26
C ALA A 65 12.73 -13.12 3.20
N THR A 66 13.60 -13.96 2.63
CA THR A 66 14.59 -14.74 3.39
C THR A 66 15.72 -13.84 3.91
N VAL A 67 16.63 -14.39 4.73
CA VAL A 67 17.81 -13.65 5.24
C VAL A 67 18.80 -13.23 4.13
N SER A 68 18.81 -13.91 2.99
CA SER A 68 19.61 -13.51 1.82
C SER A 68 18.95 -12.39 1.01
N GLY A 69 17.71 -12.03 1.33
CA GLY A 69 16.93 -11.04 0.60
C GLY A 69 16.10 -11.61 -0.55
N ASP A 70 15.99 -12.93 -0.68
CA ASP A 70 15.10 -13.54 -1.66
C ASP A 70 13.64 -13.32 -1.27
N ALA A 71 12.93 -12.56 -2.10
CA ALA A 71 11.53 -12.18 -1.95
C ALA A 71 10.67 -12.69 -3.12
N ALA A 72 11.23 -13.53 -4.00
CA ALA A 72 10.49 -14.11 -5.11
C ALA A 72 9.34 -14.98 -4.57
N ASP A 73 8.17 -14.85 -5.18
CA ASP A 73 6.99 -15.70 -4.94
C ASP A 73 6.55 -15.81 -3.47
N VAL A 74 6.85 -14.79 -2.65
CA VAL A 74 6.26 -14.67 -1.30
C VAL A 74 4.75 -14.53 -1.39
N SER A 75 4.23 -13.77 -2.36
CA SER A 75 2.79 -13.72 -2.65
C SER A 75 2.44 -14.77 -3.69
N GLY A 76 1.30 -15.44 -3.49
CA GLY A 76 0.75 -16.36 -4.49
C GLY A 76 0.18 -15.62 -5.71
N PRO A 77 -0.28 -16.36 -6.74
CA PRO A 77 -0.85 -15.77 -7.96
C PRO A 77 -2.02 -14.82 -7.66
N ASP A 78 -2.89 -15.16 -6.70
CA ASP A 78 -4.02 -14.30 -6.33
C ASP A 78 -3.59 -13.06 -5.54
N GLY A 79 -2.57 -13.20 -4.68
CA GLY A 79 -1.93 -12.06 -4.01
C GLY A 79 -1.26 -11.09 -4.99
N LEU A 80 -0.57 -11.61 -6.01
CA LEU A 80 0.01 -10.79 -7.09
C LEU A 80 -1.08 -10.10 -7.91
N ALA A 81 -2.15 -10.82 -8.28
CA ALA A 81 -3.29 -10.23 -8.97
C ALA A 81 -3.96 -9.14 -8.12
N HIS A 82 -4.08 -9.33 -6.80
CA HIS A 82 -4.56 -8.31 -5.87
C HIS A 82 -3.69 -7.05 -5.90
N LEU A 83 -2.36 -7.18 -5.81
CA LEU A 83 -1.44 -6.05 -5.90
C LEU A 83 -1.60 -5.29 -7.23
N HIS A 84 -1.72 -6.01 -8.34
CA HIS A 84 -1.96 -5.40 -9.65
C HIS A 84 -3.31 -4.69 -9.75
N ARG A 85 -4.37 -5.18 -9.08
CA ARG A 85 -5.65 -4.48 -8.95
C ARG A 85 -5.52 -3.22 -8.11
N MET A 86 -4.77 -3.26 -7.01
CA MET A 86 -4.49 -2.06 -6.20
C MET A 86 -3.77 -0.98 -7.03
N ARG A 87 -2.74 -1.37 -7.79
CA ARG A 87 -2.01 -0.46 -8.71
C ARG A 87 -2.92 0.19 -9.75
N ALA A 88 -3.88 -0.57 -10.29
CA ALA A 88 -4.82 -0.07 -11.29
C ALA A 88 -5.83 0.96 -10.73
N LEU A 89 -5.96 1.06 -9.40
CA LEU A 89 -6.94 1.94 -8.74
C LEU A 89 -6.32 3.22 -8.20
N VAL A 90 -4.98 3.38 -8.27
CA VAL A 90 -4.28 4.54 -7.74
C VAL A 90 -3.66 5.40 -8.85
N ASP A 91 -3.43 6.66 -8.54
CA ASP A 91 -2.76 7.60 -9.45
C ASP A 91 -1.24 7.38 -9.41
N ALA A 92 -0.69 6.95 -8.28
CA ALA A 92 0.74 6.72 -8.10
C ALA A 92 1.06 5.58 -7.13
N VAL A 93 2.16 4.89 -7.40
CA VAL A 93 2.79 3.91 -6.51
C VAL A 93 4.10 4.48 -5.99
N ILE A 94 4.27 4.45 -4.68
CA ILE A 94 5.41 5.00 -3.96
C ILE A 94 6.22 3.85 -3.37
N VAL A 95 7.52 3.83 -3.65
CA VAL A 95 8.49 2.93 -3.01
C VAL A 95 9.68 3.70 -2.45
N GLY A 96 10.32 3.14 -1.43
CA GLY A 96 11.62 3.62 -0.98
C GLY A 96 12.75 3.15 -1.91
N VAL A 97 13.82 3.93 -2.03
CA VAL A 97 14.96 3.56 -2.89
C VAL A 97 15.62 2.22 -2.51
N LYS A 98 15.54 1.77 -1.25
CA LYS A 98 16.07 0.44 -0.88
C LYS A 98 15.34 -0.68 -1.63
N THR A 99 14.01 -0.66 -1.62
CA THR A 99 13.17 -1.56 -2.41
C THR A 99 13.46 -1.42 -3.91
N ALA A 100 13.59 -0.19 -4.41
CA ALA A 100 13.91 0.04 -5.82
C ALA A 100 15.24 -0.59 -6.25
N LEU A 101 16.27 -0.54 -5.39
CA LEU A 101 17.59 -1.11 -5.65
C LEU A 101 17.64 -2.63 -5.48
N GLN A 102 16.89 -3.18 -4.52
CA GLN A 102 16.92 -4.61 -4.19
C GLN A 102 16.03 -5.43 -5.13
N ASP A 103 14.83 -4.94 -5.41
CA ASP A 103 13.81 -5.72 -6.11
C ASP A 103 13.73 -5.37 -7.61
N ASP A 104 14.39 -4.29 -8.03
CA ASP A 104 14.33 -3.72 -9.39
C ASP A 104 12.92 -3.78 -10.03
N PRO A 105 11.89 -3.24 -9.33
CA PRO A 105 10.50 -3.49 -9.68
C PRO A 105 10.08 -2.66 -10.89
N ARG A 106 9.07 -3.16 -11.63
CA ARG A 106 8.44 -2.40 -12.73
C ARG A 106 7.37 -1.40 -12.24
N LEU A 107 6.68 -1.74 -11.15
CA LEU A 107 5.54 -0.99 -10.59
C LEU A 107 4.41 -0.68 -11.59
N THR A 108 4.19 -1.58 -12.56
CA THR A 108 3.11 -1.48 -13.55
C THR A 108 1.94 -2.44 -13.26
N VAL A 109 0.84 -2.26 -13.99
CA VAL A 109 -0.32 -3.17 -14.05
C VAL A 109 -0.11 -4.16 -15.20
N ARG A 110 -0.16 -5.47 -14.93
CA ARG A 110 0.18 -6.54 -15.91
C ARG A 110 -0.71 -7.78 -15.80
N LEU A 111 -1.24 -8.05 -14.62
CA LEU A 111 -2.05 -9.25 -14.36
C LEU A 111 -3.56 -9.00 -14.42
N VAL A 112 -3.98 -7.75 -14.62
CA VAL A 112 -5.39 -7.34 -14.77
C VAL A 112 -5.50 -6.15 -15.73
N ALA A 113 -6.72 -5.86 -16.18
CA ALA A 113 -7.00 -4.63 -16.93
C ALA A 113 -6.85 -3.39 -16.03
N GLY A 114 -6.36 -2.28 -16.59
CA GLY A 114 -6.19 -1.03 -15.85
C GLY A 114 -5.06 -0.18 -16.39
N GLN A 115 -5.02 1.09 -15.98
CA GLN A 115 -3.94 2.00 -16.34
C GLN A 115 -2.73 1.82 -15.41
N ASN A 116 -1.53 2.05 -15.92
CA ASN A 116 -0.33 2.11 -15.09
C ASN A 116 -0.36 3.37 -14.20
N PRO A 117 -0.10 3.24 -12.90
CA PRO A 117 0.07 4.40 -12.04
C PRO A 117 1.40 5.10 -12.31
N ALA A 118 1.53 6.35 -11.88
CA ALA A 118 2.83 7.02 -11.82
C ALA A 118 3.76 6.26 -10.86
N ARG A 119 5.03 6.11 -11.25
CA ARG A 119 6.06 5.46 -10.43
C ARG A 119 6.79 6.52 -9.64
N VAL A 120 6.73 6.44 -8.32
CA VAL A 120 7.37 7.41 -7.41
C VAL A 120 8.43 6.70 -6.59
N VAL A 121 9.68 7.13 -6.71
CA VAL A 121 10.78 6.65 -5.86
C VAL A 121 11.21 7.73 -4.88
N ILE A 122 11.25 7.38 -3.60
CA ILE A 122 11.86 8.21 -2.56
C ILE A 122 13.35 7.88 -2.49
N ASP A 123 14.19 8.74 -3.08
CA ASP A 123 15.64 8.60 -3.18
C ASP A 123 16.37 9.87 -2.72
N PRO A 124 16.42 10.16 -1.40
CA PRO A 124 16.91 11.43 -0.89
C PRO A 124 18.37 11.72 -1.26
N SER A 125 19.17 10.66 -1.43
CA SER A 125 20.62 10.72 -1.69
C SER A 125 20.99 10.44 -3.15
N GLY A 126 20.02 10.30 -4.06
CA GLY A 126 20.30 10.07 -5.48
C GLY A 126 20.98 8.73 -5.79
N ARG A 127 20.70 7.68 -5.02
CA ARG A 127 21.34 6.35 -5.14
C ARG A 127 20.83 5.54 -6.33
N LEU A 128 19.59 5.72 -6.76
CA LEU A 128 19.04 4.93 -7.86
C LEU A 128 19.79 5.29 -9.16
N PRO A 129 20.33 4.30 -9.89
CA PRO A 129 20.95 4.51 -11.19
C PRO A 129 19.97 5.09 -12.21
N ASN A 130 20.49 5.82 -13.21
CA ASN A 130 19.66 6.46 -14.23
C ASN A 130 19.16 5.47 -15.30
N ASP A 131 19.68 4.25 -15.33
CA ASP A 131 19.27 3.12 -16.16
C ASP A 131 18.36 2.11 -15.41
N ALA A 132 17.96 2.42 -14.17
CA ALA A 132 17.04 1.57 -13.42
C ALA A 132 15.70 1.39 -14.14
N ARG A 133 15.08 0.20 -14.04
CA ARG A 133 13.83 -0.12 -14.74
C ARG A 133 12.67 0.83 -14.42
N LEU A 134 12.68 1.41 -13.22
CA LEU A 134 11.70 2.41 -12.79
C LEU A 134 11.73 3.71 -13.62
N PHE A 135 12.83 4.00 -14.31
CA PHE A 135 12.95 5.15 -15.20
C PHE A 135 12.76 4.80 -16.69
N ALA A 136 12.49 3.53 -17.02
CA ALA A 136 12.23 3.09 -18.38
C ALA A 136 11.05 3.86 -18.99
N ASP A 137 11.21 4.33 -20.22
CA ASP A 137 10.17 5.08 -20.94
C ASP A 137 9.15 4.15 -21.59
N ASP A 138 8.28 3.57 -20.77
CA ASP A 138 7.23 2.62 -21.17
C ASP A 138 5.83 3.23 -21.09
N GLY A 139 5.75 4.57 -21.12
CA GLY A 139 4.49 5.33 -21.06
C GLY A 139 3.94 5.56 -19.66
N ALA A 140 4.47 4.90 -18.61
CA ALA A 140 4.11 5.21 -17.23
C ALA A 140 4.85 6.47 -16.75
N ARG A 141 4.14 7.42 -16.12
CA ARG A 141 4.71 8.65 -15.54
C ARG A 141 5.78 8.30 -14.50
N ARG A 142 6.90 9.02 -14.48
CA ARG A 142 8.08 8.73 -13.64
C ARG A 142 8.39 9.93 -12.76
N VAL A 143 8.44 9.71 -11.45
CA VAL A 143 8.72 10.75 -10.46
C VAL A 143 9.80 10.25 -9.51
N VAL A 144 10.79 11.10 -9.23
CA VAL A 144 11.75 10.86 -8.16
C VAL A 144 11.69 12.00 -7.15
N ILE A 145 11.64 11.62 -5.88
CA ILE A 145 11.73 12.55 -4.76
C ILE A 145 13.13 12.46 -4.20
N GLN A 146 13.90 13.55 -4.28
CA GLN A 146 15.29 13.60 -3.83
C GLN A 146 15.58 14.88 -3.05
N THR A 147 16.71 14.90 -2.34
CA THR A 147 17.18 16.11 -1.64
C THR A 147 18.43 16.69 -2.31
N VAL A 148 19.18 15.84 -3.02
CA VAL A 148 20.39 16.24 -3.75
C VAL A 148 20.06 16.77 -5.14
N GLU A 149 20.93 17.61 -5.67
CA GLU A 149 20.91 18.04 -7.07
C GLU A 149 21.55 16.95 -7.95
N LYS A 150 20.76 15.94 -8.31
CA LYS A 150 21.15 14.89 -9.27
C LYS A 150 20.30 15.01 -10.53
N SER A 151 20.94 15.12 -11.69
CA SER A 151 20.25 15.06 -12.98
C SER A 151 19.68 13.67 -13.25
N ARG A 152 18.49 13.63 -13.84
CA ARG A 152 17.73 12.41 -14.13
C ARG A 152 17.45 12.30 -15.63
N PRO A 153 17.17 11.09 -16.14
CA PRO A 153 16.82 10.91 -17.54
C PRO A 153 15.67 11.82 -17.98
N ALA A 154 15.63 12.15 -19.28
CA ALA A 154 14.53 12.91 -19.86
C ALA A 154 13.18 12.25 -19.55
N GLY A 155 12.18 13.08 -19.24
CA GLY A 155 10.82 12.62 -18.89
C GLY A 155 10.66 12.06 -17.46
N VAL A 156 11.72 12.05 -16.65
CA VAL A 156 11.62 11.81 -15.19
C VAL A 156 11.42 13.14 -14.47
N GLU A 157 10.29 13.29 -13.80
CA GLU A 157 9.99 14.47 -12.98
C GLU A 157 10.73 14.41 -11.65
N VAL A 158 11.42 15.49 -11.30
CA VAL A 158 12.18 15.59 -10.05
C VAL A 158 11.42 16.49 -9.07
N ILE A 159 11.12 15.95 -7.89
CA ILE A 159 10.62 16.73 -6.76
C ILE A 159 11.74 16.84 -5.73
N THR A 160 12.19 18.06 -5.48
CA THR A 160 13.17 18.33 -4.42
C THR A 160 12.46 18.60 -3.10
N LEU A 161 12.68 17.76 -2.10
CA LEU A 161 12.17 17.96 -0.74
C LEU A 161 13.30 17.93 0.29
N PRO A 162 13.25 18.81 1.31
CA PRO A 162 14.21 18.75 2.40
C PRO A 162 14.01 17.46 3.22
N ARG A 163 15.09 16.99 3.83
CA ARG A 163 15.07 15.88 4.79
C ARG A 163 15.73 16.30 6.09
N SER A 164 15.19 15.84 7.21
CA SER A 164 15.96 15.74 8.45
C SER A 164 16.65 14.37 8.45
N GLN A 165 16.20 13.45 9.30
CA GLN A 165 16.55 12.04 9.17
C GLN A 165 15.86 11.40 7.94
N TRP A 166 14.60 11.79 7.69
CA TRP A 166 13.76 11.30 6.60
C TRP A 166 13.09 12.48 5.88
N ILE A 167 12.64 12.26 4.64
CA ILE A 167 11.68 13.18 4.00
C ILE A 167 10.32 12.96 4.65
N SER A 168 9.64 14.05 5.04
CA SER A 168 8.33 13.97 5.69
C SER A 168 7.28 13.32 4.77
N PRO A 169 6.58 12.26 5.21
CA PRO A 169 5.47 11.69 4.46
C PRO A 169 4.39 12.71 4.08
N ALA A 170 4.12 13.70 4.94
CA ALA A 170 3.16 14.76 4.66
C ALA A 170 3.61 15.67 3.51
N ALA A 171 4.92 15.98 3.45
CA ALA A 171 5.49 16.77 2.37
C ALA A 171 5.46 16.01 1.03
N ILE A 172 5.72 14.70 1.05
CA ILE A 172 5.61 13.81 -0.12
C ILE A 172 4.20 13.84 -0.67
N VAL A 173 3.21 13.59 0.18
CA VAL A 173 1.79 13.61 -0.20
C VAL A 173 1.37 14.97 -0.76
N ALA A 174 1.78 16.06 -0.11
CA ALA A 174 1.46 17.42 -0.58
C ALA A 174 2.09 17.72 -1.95
N ALA A 175 3.32 17.30 -2.19
CA ALA A 175 4.00 17.51 -3.46
C ALA A 175 3.37 16.69 -4.60
N LEU A 176 3.03 15.42 -4.35
CA LEU A 176 2.36 14.56 -5.34
C LEU A 176 0.97 15.09 -5.71
N ARG A 177 0.23 15.66 -4.75
CA ARG A 177 -1.05 16.32 -5.03
C ARG A 177 -0.93 17.52 -5.95
N LYS A 178 0.12 18.33 -5.81
CA LYS A 178 0.38 19.44 -6.72
C LYS A 178 0.61 18.97 -8.17
N LEU A 179 1.00 17.71 -8.36
CA LEU A 179 1.11 17.06 -9.66
C LEU A 179 -0.20 16.38 -10.13
N GLY A 180 -1.30 16.53 -9.39
CA GLY A 180 -2.59 15.91 -9.67
C GLY A 180 -2.72 14.46 -9.20
N LEU A 181 -1.74 13.93 -8.45
CA LEU A 181 -1.73 12.56 -7.96
C LEU A 181 -2.37 12.51 -6.56
N ASN A 182 -3.58 11.97 -6.45
CA ASN A 182 -4.42 12.07 -5.24
C ASN A 182 -4.59 10.74 -4.52
N HIS A 183 -4.69 9.64 -5.28
CA HIS A 183 -4.76 8.27 -4.80
C HIS A 183 -3.35 7.68 -4.85
N LEU A 184 -2.79 7.41 -3.68
CA LEU A 184 -1.40 7.00 -3.53
C LEU A 184 -1.35 5.61 -2.89
N LEU A 185 -0.64 4.69 -3.53
CA LEU A 185 -0.31 3.39 -2.95
C LEU A 185 1.14 3.39 -2.48
N VAL A 186 1.38 3.10 -1.21
CA VAL A 186 2.72 2.85 -0.67
C VAL A 186 2.96 1.34 -0.68
N GLU A 187 3.85 0.90 -1.55
CA GLU A 187 4.30 -0.49 -1.64
C GLU A 187 5.74 -0.58 -1.14
N GLY A 188 6.17 -1.78 -0.75
CA GLY A 188 7.58 -2.12 -0.69
C GLY A 188 8.42 -1.37 0.36
N GLY A 189 9.04 -2.14 1.24
CA GLY A 189 9.91 -1.63 2.28
C GLY A 189 9.16 -1.31 3.56
N ALA A 190 9.33 -2.17 4.56
CA ALA A 190 8.73 -2.05 5.90
C ALA A 190 8.93 -0.64 6.51
N ILE A 191 10.08 -0.01 6.24
CA ILE A 191 10.40 1.33 6.72
C ILE A 191 9.49 2.39 6.08
N THR A 192 9.29 2.37 4.76
CA THR A 192 8.48 3.39 4.08
C THR A 192 7.05 3.33 4.58
N ILE A 193 6.45 2.13 4.62
CA ILE A 193 5.09 1.94 5.11
C ILE A 193 4.97 2.35 6.59
N ALA A 194 5.93 1.95 7.44
CA ALA A 194 5.96 2.35 8.84
C ALA A 194 5.96 3.87 9.02
N ARG A 195 6.71 4.63 8.20
CA ARG A 195 6.73 6.10 8.29
C ARG A 195 5.39 6.73 7.93
N PHE A 196 4.68 6.20 6.94
CA PHE A 196 3.33 6.67 6.62
C PHE A 196 2.31 6.32 7.72
N ILE A 197 2.46 5.18 8.38
CA ILE A 197 1.65 4.80 9.55
C ILE A 197 1.94 5.75 10.73
N GLU A 198 3.21 5.99 11.03
CA GLU A 198 3.64 6.88 12.13
C GLU A 198 3.20 8.33 11.92
N ALA A 199 3.12 8.77 10.66
CA ALA A 199 2.60 10.09 10.29
C ALA A 199 1.06 10.18 10.27
N ASP A 200 0.35 9.08 10.56
CA ASP A 200 -1.12 8.97 10.52
C ASP A 200 -1.74 9.38 9.17
N LEU A 201 -1.03 9.09 8.07
CA LEU A 201 -1.46 9.46 6.72
C LEU A 201 -2.16 8.33 5.98
N LEU A 202 -2.06 7.09 6.47
CA LEU A 202 -2.75 5.97 5.84
C LEU A 202 -4.24 6.03 6.18
N SER A 203 -5.06 5.91 5.14
CA SER A 203 -6.49 5.65 5.25
C SER A 203 -6.79 4.15 5.30
N ARG A 204 -5.92 3.32 4.73
CA ARG A 204 -6.09 1.87 4.66
C ARG A 204 -4.75 1.16 4.60
N LEU A 205 -4.67 -0.02 5.20
CA LEU A 205 -3.53 -0.93 5.10
C LEU A 205 -4.04 -2.31 4.70
N HIS A 206 -3.60 -2.82 3.56
CA HIS A 206 -3.84 -4.20 3.16
C HIS A 206 -2.65 -5.06 3.56
N VAL A 207 -2.89 -6.07 4.40
CA VAL A 207 -1.89 -7.08 4.75
C VAL A 207 -2.29 -8.37 4.05
N ALA A 208 -1.64 -8.68 2.94
CA ALA A 208 -1.79 -9.92 2.21
C ALA A 208 -0.85 -10.98 2.81
N VAL A 209 -1.40 -12.13 3.15
CA VAL A 209 -0.71 -13.25 3.80
C VAL A 209 -0.84 -14.48 2.92
N ALA A 210 0.31 -14.99 2.49
CA ALA A 210 0.43 -16.22 1.72
C ALA A 210 0.68 -17.41 2.65
N PRO A 211 0.24 -18.64 2.30
CA PRO A 211 0.27 -19.83 3.14
C PRO A 211 1.67 -20.50 3.16
N LEU A 212 2.73 -19.73 3.37
CA LEU A 212 4.09 -20.23 3.57
C LEU A 212 4.69 -19.75 4.88
N LEU A 213 5.74 -20.44 5.34
CA LEU A 213 6.59 -20.03 6.47
C LEU A 213 8.01 -19.84 5.96
N ILE A 214 8.61 -18.68 6.22
CA ILE A 214 9.98 -18.36 5.79
C ILE A 214 10.99 -18.64 6.92
N GLY A 215 10.59 -18.44 8.17
CA GLY A 215 11.44 -18.52 9.35
C GLY A 215 12.10 -17.18 9.69
N ALA A 216 13.43 -17.14 9.63
CA ALA A 216 14.18 -15.91 9.87
C ALA A 216 14.20 -15.04 8.60
N GLY A 217 14.02 -13.74 8.77
CA GLY A 217 14.03 -12.78 7.66
C GLY A 217 13.56 -11.39 8.08
N PRO A 218 13.62 -10.40 7.18
CA PRO A 218 13.02 -9.10 7.43
C PRO A 218 11.52 -9.21 7.72
N GLN A 219 11.07 -8.51 8.77
CA GLN A 219 9.65 -8.40 9.09
C GLN A 219 8.92 -7.53 8.04
N GLY A 220 7.65 -7.84 7.77
CA GLY A 220 6.86 -7.05 6.84
C GLY A 220 6.54 -5.63 7.32
N LEU A 221 6.45 -5.44 8.63
CA LEU A 221 6.24 -4.13 9.23
C LEU A 221 7.00 -4.00 10.56
N THR A 222 7.73 -2.89 10.71
CA THR A 222 8.39 -2.53 11.97
C THR A 222 8.16 -1.05 12.24
N THR A 223 7.25 -0.73 13.16
CA THR A 223 6.96 0.64 13.62
C THR A 223 7.73 0.97 14.90
N GLN A 224 7.61 2.22 15.40
CA GLN A 224 8.11 2.59 16.73
C GLN A 224 7.73 1.55 17.81
N PRO A 225 8.65 1.25 18.74
CA PRO A 225 8.37 0.36 19.85
C PRO A 225 7.31 0.96 20.78
N ILE A 226 6.46 0.09 21.32
CA ILE A 226 5.51 0.42 22.38
C ILE A 226 5.82 -0.43 23.61
N ALA A 227 5.65 0.14 24.80
CA ALA A 227 5.95 -0.56 26.06
C ALA A 227 4.79 -1.45 26.52
N LYS A 228 3.55 -1.12 26.15
CA LYS A 228 2.33 -1.82 26.60
C LYS A 228 1.40 -2.09 25.44
N LEU A 229 0.73 -3.26 25.45
CA LEU A 229 -0.27 -3.63 24.44
C LEU A 229 -1.47 -2.67 24.37
N ALA A 230 -1.74 -1.90 25.42
CA ALA A 230 -2.76 -0.85 25.42
C ALA A 230 -2.42 0.32 24.48
N GLN A 231 -1.14 0.47 24.09
CA GLN A 231 -0.66 1.48 23.14
C GLN A 231 -0.69 0.96 21.68
N ALA A 232 -1.04 -0.31 21.47
CA ALA A 232 -1.08 -0.89 20.13
C ALA A 232 -2.20 -0.27 19.30
N ARG A 233 -1.92 -0.02 18.01
CA ARG A 233 -2.95 0.36 17.04
C ARG A 233 -3.87 -0.85 16.79
N ARG A 234 -5.18 -0.62 16.83
CA ARG A 234 -6.23 -1.65 16.63
C ARG A 234 -7.21 -1.19 15.54
N PRO A 235 -6.84 -1.28 14.26
CA PRO A 235 -7.71 -0.85 13.17
C PRO A 235 -8.94 -1.75 13.07
N GLU A 236 -10.06 -1.17 12.65
CA GLU A 236 -11.19 -1.97 12.16
C GLU A 236 -10.72 -2.79 10.95
N THR A 237 -10.95 -4.09 10.99
CA THR A 237 -10.37 -5.02 10.02
C THR A 237 -11.44 -5.93 9.43
N GLN A 238 -11.49 -5.99 8.11
CA GLN A 238 -12.23 -6.99 7.35
C GLN A 238 -11.26 -8.01 6.74
N VAL A 239 -11.72 -9.25 6.55
CA VAL A 239 -10.85 -10.34 6.08
C VAL A 239 -11.45 -11.03 4.87
N TYR A 240 -10.67 -11.08 3.80
CA TYR A 240 -11.06 -11.63 2.51
C TYR A 240 -10.13 -12.76 2.08
N GLY A 241 -10.70 -13.90 1.67
CA GLY A 241 -9.97 -14.93 0.93
C GLY A 241 -9.83 -14.51 -0.53
N LEU A 242 -8.63 -14.55 -1.08
CA LEU A 242 -8.34 -14.20 -2.47
C LEU A 242 -8.23 -15.43 -3.39
N GLY A 243 -8.17 -16.63 -2.82
CA GLY A 243 -7.80 -17.86 -3.51
C GLY A 243 -6.57 -18.45 -2.81
N SER A 244 -5.39 -18.26 -3.37
CA SER A 244 -4.11 -18.69 -2.78
C SER A 244 -3.70 -17.90 -1.53
N ASP A 245 -4.21 -16.68 -1.34
CA ASP A 245 -3.79 -15.75 -0.28
C ASP A 245 -5.01 -15.26 0.53
N VAL A 246 -4.75 -14.70 1.71
CA VAL A 246 -5.75 -13.99 2.54
C VAL A 246 -5.32 -12.55 2.68
N VAL A 247 -6.25 -11.60 2.55
CA VAL A 247 -5.98 -10.18 2.82
C VAL A 247 -6.77 -9.69 4.02
N PHE A 248 -6.06 -9.04 4.94
CA PHE A 248 -6.62 -8.22 6.00
C PHE A 248 -6.72 -6.79 5.48
N ASP A 249 -7.94 -6.31 5.31
CA ASP A 249 -8.25 -4.92 4.97
C ASP A 249 -8.46 -4.12 6.26
N CYS A 250 -7.45 -3.34 6.64
CA CYS A 250 -7.44 -2.54 7.86
C CYS A 250 -7.77 -1.08 7.55
N LEU A 251 -8.86 -0.55 8.10
CA LEU A 251 -9.16 0.88 8.09
C LEU A 251 -8.24 1.63 9.05
N MET A 252 -7.57 2.68 8.58
CA MET A 252 -6.54 3.42 9.31
C MET A 252 -6.92 4.90 9.51
N GLY A 253 -6.21 5.58 10.40
CA GLY A 253 -6.38 7.01 10.70
C GLY A 253 -7.58 7.31 11.60
N THR A 254 -7.92 8.61 11.74
CA THR A 254 -8.96 9.12 12.66
C THR A 254 -10.38 8.62 12.39
N ARG A 255 -10.63 8.01 11.23
CA ARG A 255 -11.91 7.37 10.89
C ARG A 255 -12.03 5.95 11.46
N ALA A 256 -10.93 5.34 11.89
CA ALA A 256 -10.97 4.06 12.57
C ALA A 256 -11.43 4.25 14.02
N GLN A 257 -12.53 3.60 14.41
CA GLN A 257 -12.88 3.53 15.83
C GLN A 257 -11.87 2.63 16.55
N ALA A 258 -11.29 3.12 17.65
CA ALA A 258 -10.43 2.29 18.48
C ALA A 258 -11.24 1.15 19.11
N GLN A 259 -10.96 -0.09 18.75
CA GLN A 259 -11.59 -1.23 19.40
C GLN A 259 -11.14 -1.34 20.87
N VAL A 260 -12.10 -1.36 21.80
CA VAL A 260 -11.83 -1.54 23.23
C VAL A 260 -11.59 -3.02 23.50
N TRP A 261 -10.34 -3.37 23.81
CA TRP A 261 -9.94 -4.74 24.14
C TRP A 261 -9.90 -5.01 25.65
N PRO A 262 -9.95 -6.28 26.10
CA PRO A 262 -10.08 -6.65 27.51
C PRO A 262 -9.05 -6.00 28.45
N HIS A 263 -7.78 -5.91 28.03
CA HIS A 263 -6.71 -5.31 28.83
C HIS A 263 -6.81 -3.78 28.96
N ALA A 264 -7.56 -3.09 28.10
CA ALA A 264 -7.80 -1.65 28.24
C ALA A 264 -8.74 -1.35 29.41
N LYS A 265 -9.62 -2.30 29.80
CA LYS A 265 -10.56 -2.15 30.92
C LYS A 265 -9.89 -2.29 32.29
N GLN A 266 -8.73 -2.94 32.38
CA GLN A 266 -8.03 -3.17 33.66
C GLN A 266 -7.29 -1.93 34.18
N ALA A 267 -6.98 -0.96 33.32
CA ALA A 267 -6.26 0.25 33.73
C ALA A 267 -7.10 1.20 34.63
N THR A 268 -8.43 1.09 34.60
CA THR A 268 -9.34 1.94 35.37
C THR A 268 -9.73 1.35 36.73
N ALA A 269 -9.52 0.04 36.95
CA ALA A 269 -9.96 -0.65 38.16
C ALA A 269 -8.93 -0.65 39.32
N LEU A 270 -7.73 -0.12 39.11
CA LEU A 270 -6.63 -0.11 40.10
C LEU A 270 -6.40 1.25 40.78
N ARG A 271 -7.39 2.16 40.77
CA ARG A 271 -7.30 3.46 41.46
C ARG A 271 -8.16 3.59 42.73
N HIS A 272 -8.82 2.51 43.16
CA HIS A 272 -9.48 2.45 44.46
C HIS A 272 -9.15 1.11 45.12
N GLY A 273 -8.15 1.15 46.00
CA GLY A 273 -7.69 0.06 46.84
C GLY A 273 -6.61 0.59 47.76
#